data_AF-A0A960EK28-F1
#
_entry.id   AF-A0A960EK28-F1
#
_cell.length_a   1.000
_cell.length_b   1.000
_cell.length_c   1.000
_cell.angle_alpha   90.00
_cell.angle_beta   90.00
_cell.angle_gamma   90.00
#
_symmetry.space_group_name_H-M   'P 1'
#
loop_
_entity.id
_entity.type
_entity.pdbx_description
1 polymer ?
#
loop_
_entity_poly.entity_id
_entity_poly.type
_entity_poly.pdbx_seq_one_letter_code
_entity_poly.pdbx_strand_id
1 'polypeptide(L)' 'GIVLIADEVMAGFGRCGEWFSIQHWDVEPDLICFAKGVNSGYLP' A
#
# COMPACT_ATOMS: atom_id res chain seq x y z
N GLY A 1 10.02 -18.74 9.22
CA GLY A 1 9.40 -18.13 8.03
C GLY A 1 10.13 -16.84 7.70
N ILE A 2 9.94 -16.34 6.48
CA ILE A 2 10.36 -14.99 6.07
C ILE A 2 9.09 -14.13 6.04
N VAL A 3 9.18 -12.89 6.52
CA VAL A 3 8.04 -11.95 6.58
C VAL A 3 8.02 -11.12 5.30
N LEU A 4 6.83 -10.97 4.71
CA LEU A 4 6.57 -10.09 3.58
C LEU A 4 5.93 -8.78 4.05
N ILE A 5 6.61 -7.66 3.78
CA ILE A 5 6.10 -6.32 4.07
C ILE A 5 5.87 -5.60 2.74
N ALA A 6 4.63 -5.18 2.47
CA ALA A 6 4.29 -4.37 1.31
C ALA A 6 4.37 -2.87 1.67
N ASP A 7 5.32 -2.15 1.07
CA ASP A 7 5.44 -0.70 1.23
C ASP A 7 4.57 0.03 0.18
N GLU A 8 3.36 0.41 0.62
CA GLU A 8 2.34 1.08 -0.18
C GLU A 8 2.31 2.59 0.05
N VAL A 9 3.37 3.16 0.67
CA VAL A 9 3.42 4.60 0.98
C VAL A 9 3.30 5.47 -0.28
N MET A 10 3.83 5.01 -1.42
CA MET A 10 3.67 5.72 -2.71
C MET A 10 2.63 5.10 -3.63
N ALA A 11 2.51 3.77 -3.63
CA ALA A 11 1.75 3.00 -4.60
C ALA A 11 0.29 2.74 -4.18
N GLY A 12 -0.05 2.98 -2.91
CA GLY A 12 -1.40 2.83 -2.39
C GLY A 12 -2.33 4.00 -2.72
N PHE A 13 -3.56 3.90 -2.23
CA PHE A 13 -4.65 4.87 -2.36
C PHE A 13 -4.98 5.23 -3.82
N GLY A 14 -5.16 4.22 -4.66
CA GLY A 14 -5.59 4.39 -6.05
C GLY A 14 -4.48 4.81 -7.01
N ARG A 15 -3.23 4.96 -6.54
CA ARG A 15 -2.11 5.35 -7.40
C ARG A 15 -1.89 4.36 -8.55
N CYS A 16 -2.05 3.07 -8.30
CA CYS A 16 -1.86 2.00 -9.28
C CYS A 16 -3.16 1.51 -9.93
N GLY A 17 -4.32 2.08 -9.55
CA GLY A 17 -5.64 1.66 -10.04
C GLY A 17 -6.42 0.79 -9.07
N GLU A 18 -5.78 0.29 -8.02
CA GLU A 18 -6.39 -0.40 -6.87
C GLU A 18 -6.14 0.37 -5.56
N TRP A 19 -6.81 -0.02 -4.47
CA TRP A 19 -6.65 0.64 -3.17
C TRP A 19 -5.25 0.46 -2.61
N PHE A 20 -4.67 -0.73 -2.75
CA PHE A 20 -3.26 -1.01 -2.52
C PHE A 20 -2.71 -1.71 -3.75
N SER A 21 -1.51 -1.35 -4.17
CA SER A 21 -0.87 -1.97 -5.33
C SER A 21 -0.85 -3.49 -5.18
N ILE A 22 -0.56 -4.01 -3.98
CA ILE A 22 -0.45 -5.44 -3.67
C ILE A 22 -1.66 -6.27 -4.15
N GLN A 23 -2.84 -5.65 -4.28
CA GLN A 23 -4.08 -6.30 -4.74
C GLN A 23 -4.08 -6.65 -6.24
N HIS A 24 -3.15 -6.11 -7.03
CA HIS A 24 -2.95 -6.56 -8.41
C HIS A 24 -2.36 -7.97 -8.49
N TRP A 25 -1.84 -8.49 -7.38
CA TRP A 25 -1.25 -9.83 -7.29
C TRP A 25 -2.05 -10.67 -6.29
N ASP A 26 -2.14 -11.97 -6.54
CA ASP A 26 -2.78 -12.94 -5.64
C ASP A 26 -1.84 -13.32 -4.49
N VAL A 27 -1.42 -12.30 -3.72
CA VAL A 27 -0.43 -12.41 -2.62
C VAL A 27 -0.95 -11.67 -1.41
N GLU A 28 -0.93 -12.34 -0.25
CA GLU A 28 -1.28 -11.76 1.05
C GLU A 28 0.00 -11.39 1.82
N PRO A 29 0.30 -10.09 2.02
CA PRO A 29 1.45 -9.66 2.81
C PRO A 29 1.17 -9.80 4.30
N ASP A 30 2.22 -10.04 5.10
CA ASP A 30 2.09 -10.09 6.57
C ASP A 30 1.87 -8.69 7.16
N LEU A 31 2.43 -7.66 6.54
CA LEU A 31 2.36 -6.26 6.98
C LEU A 31 2.24 -5.31 5.78
N ILE A 32 1.53 -4.20 5.98
CA ILE A 32 1.41 -3.12 5.00
C ILE A 32 1.81 -1.79 5.65
N CYS A 33 2.70 -1.05 4.98
CA CYS A 33 3.06 0.33 5.34
C CYS A 33 2.32 1.29 4.39
N PHE A 34 1.70 2.35 4.93
CA PHE A 34 0.97 3.33 4.11
C PHE A 34 1.10 4.75 4.68
N ALA A 35 1.11 5.75 3.80
CA ALA A 35 1.05 7.18 4.15
C ALA A 35 0.66 8.00 2.90
N LYS A 36 1.15 9.25 2.80
CA LYS A 36 1.02 10.17 1.64
C LYS A 36 -0.43 10.29 1.11
N GLY A 37 -0.79 9.45 0.14
CA GLY A 37 -2.09 9.43 -0.52
C GLY A 37 -3.24 9.21 0.45
N VAL A 38 -2.98 8.60 1.62
CA VAL A 38 -3.99 8.36 2.68
C VAL A 38 -4.74 9.62 3.08
N ASN A 39 -4.02 10.73 3.24
CA ASN A 39 -4.57 12.02 3.62
C ASN A 39 -4.61 12.99 2.43
N SER A 40 -4.28 12.51 1.22
CA SER A 40 -4.16 13.32 0.01
C SER A 40 -3.28 14.59 0.18
N GLY A 41 -2.35 14.57 1.12
CA GLY A 41 -1.49 15.71 1.46
C GLY A 41 -2.16 16.82 2.28
N TYR A 42 -3.40 16.67 2.74
CA TYR A 42 -4.10 17.67 3.55
C TYR A 42 -3.67 17.66 5.01
N LEU A 43 -3.34 16.49 5.53
CA LEU A 43 -2.94 16.25 6.91
C LEU A 43 -1.79 15.24 6.93
N PRO A 44 -0.85 15.36 7.89
CA PRO A 44 0.18 14.36 8.09
C PRO A 44 -0.41 13.01 8.52
#